data_AF-K0ICB6-F1
#
_entry.id   AF-K0ICB6-F1
#
_cell.length_a   1.000
_cell.length_b   1.000
_cell.length_c   1.000
_cell.angle_alpha   90.00
_cell.angle_beta   90.00
_cell.angle_gamma   90.00
#
_symmetry.space_group_name_H-M   'P 1'
#
loop_
_entity.id
_entity.type
_entity.pdbx_description
1 polymer ?
#
loop_
_entity_poly.entity_id
_entity_poly.type
_entity_poly.pdbx_seq_one_letter_code
_entity_poly.pdbx_strand_id
1 'polypeptide(L)'
;MTNNADDTQEEKDFRSKYAHELQKKKMQSYANWHFGLDEISDELARVKHQAMITPGRRGEQIKYEEINKEILRRISIGHPVKQDK
;
A
#
# COMPACT_ATOMS: atom_id res chain seq x y z
N MET A 1 11.49 5.83 -9.50
CA MET A 1 10.64 4.75 -10.06
C MET A 1 11.35 3.44 -9.71
N THR A 2 10.76 2.58 -8.89
CA THR A 2 11.36 1.29 -8.54
C THR A 2 11.23 0.35 -9.73
N ASN A 3 12.36 -0.04 -10.33
CA ASN A 3 12.39 -0.99 -11.44
C ASN A 3 12.11 -2.40 -10.90
N ASN A 4 10.83 -2.80 -10.90
CA ASN A 4 10.36 -4.15 -10.55
C ASN A 4 10.75 -5.23 -11.60
N ALA A 5 11.63 -4.88 -12.55
CA ALA A 5 12.08 -5.76 -13.61
C ALA A 5 12.92 -6.94 -13.07
N ASP A 6 13.63 -6.71 -11.95
CA ASP A 6 14.50 -7.69 -11.30
C ASP A 6 13.75 -8.62 -10.33
N ASP A 7 12.45 -8.41 -10.11
CA ASP A 7 11.69 -9.27 -9.20
C ASP A 7 11.55 -10.69 -9.79
N THR A 8 11.76 -11.68 -8.93
CA THR A 8 11.52 -13.09 -9.23
C THR A 8 10.04 -13.34 -9.55
N GLN A 9 9.72 -14.48 -10.17
CA GLN A 9 8.32 -14.82 -10.46
C GLN A 9 7.48 -14.91 -9.18
N GLU A 10 8.04 -15.46 -8.09
CA GLU A 10 7.37 -15.54 -6.80
C GLU A 10 7.05 -14.17 -6.21
N GLU A 11 7.95 -13.20 -6.36
CA GLU A 11 7.76 -11.83 -5.90
C GLU A 11 6.71 -11.09 -6.72
N LYS A 12 6.66 -11.31 -8.04
CA LYS A 12 5.63 -10.77 -8.92
C LYS A 12 4.25 -11.31 -8.54
N ASP A 13 4.15 -12.61 -8.27
CA ASP A 13 2.92 -13.25 -7.81
C ASP A 13 2.50 -12.72 -6.43
N PHE A 14 3.47 -12.56 -5.53
CA PHE A 14 3.24 -11.98 -4.21
C PHE A 14 2.73 -10.54 -4.30
N ARG A 15 3.37 -9.68 -5.11
CA ARG A 15 2.93 -8.30 -5.39
C ARG A 15 1.49 -8.27 -5.89
N SER A 16 1.18 -9.07 -6.90
CA SER A 16 -0.15 -9.11 -7.51
C SER A 16 -1.22 -9.49 -6.50
N LYS A 17 -0.98 -10.56 -5.71
CA LYS A 17 -1.90 -11.00 -4.66
C LYS A 17 -2.05 -9.92 -3.58
N TYR A 18 -0.94 -9.36 -3.11
CA TYR A 18 -0.94 -8.38 -2.04
C TYR A 18 -1.63 -7.07 -2.46
N ALA A 19 -1.42 -6.60 -3.68
CA ALA A 19 -2.12 -5.45 -4.23
C ALA A 19 -3.65 -5.67 -4.30
N HIS A 20 -4.10 -6.86 -4.71
CA HIS A 20 -5.52 -7.21 -4.69
C HIS A 20 -6.10 -7.22 -3.26
N GLU A 21 -5.35 -7.71 -2.28
CA GLU A 21 -5.77 -7.66 -0.87
C GLU A 21 -5.87 -6.22 -0.34
N LEU A 22 -4.91 -5.36 -0.70
CA LEU A 22 -4.95 -3.93 -0.35
C LEU A 22 -6.15 -3.21 -0.96
N GLN A 23 -6.53 -3.53 -2.20
CA GLN A 23 -7.72 -2.95 -2.83
C GLN A 23 -9.03 -3.32 -2.13
N LYS A 24 -9.12 -4.52 -1.53
CA LYS A 24 -10.30 -4.97 -0.77
C LYS A 24 -10.42 -4.26 0.58
N LYS A 25 -9.28 -3.85 1.17
CA LYS A 25 -9.23 -3.18 2.47
C LYS A 25 -9.88 -1.79 2.41
N LYS A 26 -10.70 -1.49 3.40
CA LYS A 26 -11.37 -0.19 3.53
C LYS A 26 -10.35 0.86 4.00
N MET A 27 -10.42 2.04 3.38
CA MET A 27 -9.82 3.26 3.91
C MET A 27 -10.96 4.25 4.01
N GLN A 28 -11.24 4.74 5.21
CA GLN A 28 -12.28 5.73 5.37
C GLN A 28 -11.81 7.04 4.74
N SER A 29 -12.73 7.75 4.08
CA SER A 29 -12.46 9.04 3.46
C SER A 29 -11.66 9.96 4.39
N TYR A 30 -10.71 10.73 3.82
CA TYR A 30 -9.92 11.75 4.50
C TYR A 30 -10.75 12.76 5.33
N ALA A 31 -12.07 12.79 5.12
CA ALA A 31 -13.02 13.68 5.78
C ALA A 31 -13.41 13.27 7.22
N ASN A 32 -13.17 12.04 7.67
CA ASN A 32 -13.61 11.60 9.00
C ASN A 32 -12.57 10.69 9.68
N TRP A 33 -11.52 11.32 10.22
CA TRP A 33 -10.39 10.66 10.89
C TRP A 33 -10.78 9.97 12.23
N HIS A 34 -11.94 10.29 12.79
CA HIS A 34 -12.24 9.97 14.19
C HIS A 34 -13.04 8.68 14.43
N PHE A 35 -13.64 8.05 13.42
CA PHE A 35 -14.66 6.99 13.64
C PHE A 35 -14.69 5.84 12.63
N GLY A 36 -13.55 5.44 12.06
CA GLY A 36 -13.54 4.20 11.29
C GLY A 36 -12.19 3.53 11.17
N LEU A 37 -12.29 2.23 10.91
CA LEU A 37 -11.19 1.31 10.74
C LEU A 37 -10.48 1.65 9.43
N ASP A 38 -9.38 2.39 9.51
CA ASP A 38 -8.47 2.58 8.39
C ASP A 38 -7.58 1.33 8.27
N GLU A 39 -8.14 0.30 7.63
CA GLU A 39 -7.51 -1.02 7.47
C GLU A 39 -6.18 -0.94 6.68
N ILE A 40 -5.96 0.14 5.93
CA ILE A 40 -4.69 0.43 5.25
C ILE A 40 -3.66 0.98 6.25
N SER A 41 -4.04 1.90 7.11
CA SER A 41 -3.16 2.38 8.20
C SER A 41 -2.80 1.27 9.19
N ASP A 42 -3.76 0.40 9.52
CA ASP A 42 -3.51 -0.77 10.37
C ASP A 42 -2.54 -1.75 9.70
N GLU A 43 -2.71 -2.01 8.40
CA GLU A 43 -1.78 -2.85 7.64
C GLU A 43 -0.37 -2.25 7.64
N LEU A 44 -0.25 -0.93 7.42
CA LEU A 44 1.04 -0.24 7.47
C LEU A 44 1.70 -0.35 8.85
N ALA A 45 0.92 -0.22 9.93
CA ALA A 45 1.42 -0.39 11.29
C ALA A 45 1.91 -1.82 11.55
N ARG A 46 1.18 -2.83 11.05
CA ARG A 46 1.60 -4.24 11.16
C ARG A 46 2.86 -4.53 10.36
N VAL A 47 2.98 -4.01 9.14
CA VAL A 47 4.18 -4.17 8.31
C VAL A 47 5.38 -3.45 8.95
N LYS A 48 5.18 -2.25 9.52
CA LYS A 48 6.20 -1.54 10.30
C LYS A 48 6.69 -2.35 11.49
N HIS A 49 5.76 -2.90 12.26
CA HIS A 49 6.09 -3.74 13.41
C HIS A 49 6.85 -5.00 12.98
N GLN A 50 6.41 -5.66 11.91
CA GLN A 50 7.08 -6.83 11.37
C GLN A 50 8.52 -6.50 10.93
N ALA A 51 8.73 -5.36 10.26
CA ALA A 51 10.05 -4.93 9.83
C ALA A 51 11.00 -4.57 10.97
N MET A 52 10.48 -4.22 12.15
CA MET A 52 11.29 -4.09 13.37
C MET A 52 11.73 -5.46 13.92
N ILE A 53 10.89 -6.50 13.78
CA ILE A 53 11.18 -7.86 14.26
C ILE A 53 12.07 -8.63 13.28
N THR A 54 11.80 -8.55 11.99
CA THR A 54 12.49 -9.31 10.93
C THR A 54 13.05 -8.41 9.82
N PRO A 55 13.94 -7.46 10.16
CA PRO A 55 14.40 -6.45 9.22
C PRO A 55 15.07 -7.05 7.98
N GLY A 56 14.91 -6.36 6.84
CA GLY A 56 15.69 -6.62 5.63
C GLY A 56 15.16 -7.74 4.74
N ARG A 57 14.01 -8.34 5.07
CA ARG A 57 13.40 -9.34 4.18
C ARG A 57 12.75 -8.65 2.97
N ARG A 58 13.04 -9.17 1.78
CA ARG A 58 12.53 -8.63 0.51
C ARG A 58 11.00 -8.55 0.46
N GLY A 59 10.31 -9.55 1.01
CA GLY A 59 8.85 -9.53 1.13
C GLY A 59 8.31 -8.35 1.95
N GLU A 60 9.02 -7.85 2.95
CA GLU A 60 8.59 -6.67 3.72
C GLU A 60 8.74 -5.39 2.91
N GLN A 61 9.85 -5.26 2.16
CA GLN A 61 10.06 -4.14 1.24
C GLN A 61 8.93 -4.07 0.22
N ILE A 62 8.57 -5.22 -0.37
CA ILE A 62 7.46 -5.34 -1.32
C ILE A 62 6.14 -4.89 -0.66
N LYS A 63 5.85 -5.33 0.57
CA LYS A 63 4.63 -4.91 1.27
C LYS A 63 4.57 -3.40 1.46
N TYR A 64 5.67 -2.77 1.89
CA TYR A 64 5.75 -1.32 2.04
C TYR A 64 5.51 -0.58 0.73
N GLU A 65 6.14 -1.04 -0.35
CA GLU A 65 5.99 -0.45 -1.68
C GLU A 65 4.54 -0.50 -2.16
N GLU A 66 3.87 -1.65 -2.05
CA GLU A 66 2.49 -1.80 -2.50
C GLU A 66 1.50 -1.02 -1.62
N ILE A 67 1.70 -0.94 -0.30
CA ILE A 67 0.89 -0.07 0.57
C ILE A 67 1.02 1.39 0.15
N ASN A 68 2.25 1.87 -0.04
CA ASN A 68 2.49 3.26 -0.43
C ASN A 68 1.87 3.57 -1.81
N LYS A 69 1.99 2.64 -2.75
CA LYS A 69 1.36 2.73 -4.07
C LYS A 69 -0.17 2.79 -3.99
N GLU A 70 -0.78 1.98 -3.13
CA GLU A 70 -2.23 2.00 -2.93
C GLU A 70 -2.71 3.30 -2.26
N ILE A 71 -1.96 3.83 -1.28
CA ILE A 71 -2.23 5.14 -0.67
C ILE A 71 -2.17 6.24 -1.75
N LEU A 72 -1.12 6.27 -2.56
CA LEU A 72 -0.97 7.24 -3.65
C LEU A 72 -2.09 7.12 -4.69
N ARG A 73 -2.50 5.90 -5.05
CA ARG A 73 -3.64 5.65 -5.93
C ARG A 73 -4.93 6.26 -5.35
N ARG A 74 -5.20 6.08 -4.06
CA ARG A 74 -6.38 6.63 -3.38
C ARG A 74 -6.33 8.16 -3.26
N ILE A 75 -5.16 8.74 -3.01
CA ILE A 75 -4.95 10.20 -3.03
C ILE A 75 -5.27 10.75 -4.43
N SER A 76 -4.72 10.12 -5.48
CA SER A 76 -4.93 10.53 -6.86
C SER A 76 -6.38 10.39 -7.34
N ILE A 77 -7.16 9.47 -6.78
CA ILE A 77 -8.58 9.28 -7.13
C ILE A 77 -9.48 10.20 -6.28
N GLY A 78 -9.13 10.44 -5.02
CA GLY A 78 -9.87 11.32 -4.11
C GLY A 78 -9.69 12.82 -4.39
N HIS A 79 -8.65 13.19 -5.13
CA HIS A 79 -8.43 14.55 -5.62
C HIS A 79 -8.81 14.61 -7.10
N PRO A 80 -9.91 15.27 -7.51
CA PRO A 80 -10.07 15.59 -8.92
C PRO A 80 -8.88 16.49 -9.30
N VAL A 81 -7.99 15.97 -10.13
CA VAL A 81 -6.98 16.77 -10.80
C VAL A 81 -7.77 17.77 -11.64
N LYS A 82 -7.88 19.02 -11.17
CA LYS A 82 -8.35 20.11 -12.01
C LYS A 82 -7.37 20.18 -13.16
N GLN A 83 -7.80 19.73 -14.33
CA GLN A 83 -7.08 19.99 -15.56
C GLN A 83 -7.23 21.50 -15.80
N ASP A 84 -6.23 22.26 -15.40
CA ASP A 84 -6.11 23.65 -15.83
C ASP A 84 -5.92 23.63 -17.35
N LYS A 85 -6.90 24.21 -18.05
CA LYS A 85 -6.90 24.43 -19.51
C LYS A 85 -6.13 25.69 -19.86
#